data_AF-A0A256FTN4-F1
#
_entry.id   AF-A0A256FTN4-F1
#
_cell.length_a   1.000
_cell.length_b   1.000
_cell.length_c   1.000
_cell.angle_alpha   90.00
_cell.angle_beta   90.00
_cell.angle_gamma   90.00
#
_symmetry.space_group_name_H-M   'P 1'
#
loop_
_entity.id
_entity.type
_entity.pdbx_description
1 polymer ?
#
loop_
_entity_poly.entity_id
_entity_poly.type
_entity_poly.pdbx_seq_one_letter_code
_entity_poly.pdbx_strand_id
1 'polypeptide(L)'
;MRSEFDAGGYDLVMARGKVVRHIQLKTMIKDGKAARTTIGVKLAEKPSGCVIWIIVDAGLVLNSYLWFGGEPGEPLPDISNLKVAKHSKGDATGSKNDRPNHRTLPRGRFKKLIDDDPKVNLDGLLELLFGPLEAGQVFSNG
;
A
#
# COMPACT_ATOMS: atom_id res chain seq x y z
N MET A 1 -15.18 -9.61 -16.52
CA MET A 1 -14.35 -8.71 -15.69
C MET A 1 -13.87 -7.58 -16.60
N ARG A 2 -14.28 -6.31 -16.39
CA ARG A 2 -13.84 -5.16 -17.22
C ARG A 2 -12.69 -4.44 -16.51
N SER A 3 -11.67 -4.10 -17.27
CA SER A 3 -10.40 -3.52 -16.83
C SER A 3 -10.44 -2.01 -16.47
N GLU A 4 -11.62 -1.45 -16.18
CA GLU A 4 -11.79 0.01 -16.19
C GLU A 4 -11.80 0.68 -14.80
N PHE A 5 -12.16 -0.02 -13.71
CA PHE A 5 -12.00 0.51 -12.34
C PHE A 5 -11.90 -0.64 -11.33
N ASP A 6 -10.90 -0.61 -10.44
CA ASP A 6 -10.90 -1.44 -9.24
C ASP A 6 -12.00 -0.93 -8.29
N ALA A 7 -13.20 -1.51 -8.42
CA ALA A 7 -14.34 -1.21 -7.57
C ALA A 7 -14.08 -1.56 -6.08
N GLY A 8 -13.00 -2.26 -5.77
CA GLY A 8 -12.60 -2.74 -4.45
C GLY A 8 -11.60 -1.84 -3.71
N GLY A 9 -11.03 -0.82 -4.34
CA GLY A 9 -10.16 0.15 -3.67
C GLY A 9 -8.73 -0.30 -3.40
N TYR A 10 -8.28 -1.38 -4.06
CA TYR A 10 -6.89 -1.81 -4.17
C TYR A 10 -6.40 -1.56 -5.61
N ASP A 11 -5.14 -1.90 -5.90
CA ASP A 11 -4.53 -1.79 -7.24
C ASP A 11 -4.04 -3.16 -7.73
N LEU A 12 -3.70 -4.06 -6.81
CA LEU A 12 -3.17 -5.38 -7.10
C LEU A 12 -3.72 -6.43 -6.12
N VAL A 13 -3.99 -7.63 -6.63
CA VAL A 13 -4.22 -8.81 -5.79
C VAL A 13 -3.08 -9.79 -6.02
N MET A 14 -2.45 -10.24 -4.95
CA MET A 14 -1.40 -11.26 -5.00
C MET A 14 -1.75 -12.41 -4.07
N ALA A 15 -1.29 -13.61 -4.39
CA ALA A 15 -1.48 -14.78 -3.56
C ALA A 15 -0.20 -15.61 -3.45
N ARG A 16 0.03 -16.19 -2.26
CA ARG A 16 1.06 -17.21 -2.01
C ARG A 16 0.50 -18.26 -1.07
N GLY A 17 0.37 -19.49 -1.56
CA GLY A 17 -0.29 -20.57 -0.82
C GLY A 17 -1.72 -20.17 -0.44
N LYS A 18 -2.01 -20.14 0.87
CA LYS A 18 -3.34 -19.78 1.41
C LYS A 18 -3.53 -18.28 1.65
N VAL A 19 -2.48 -17.47 1.53
CA VAL A 19 -2.54 -16.03 1.80
C VAL A 19 -2.87 -15.28 0.52
N VAL A 20 -3.93 -14.46 0.58
CA VAL A 20 -4.33 -13.54 -0.51
C VAL A 20 -4.27 -12.10 0.00
N ARG A 21 -3.47 -11.26 -0.64
CA ARG A 21 -3.31 -9.84 -0.33
C ARG A 21 -4.06 -8.97 -1.33
N HIS A 22 -4.85 -8.04 -0.81
CA HIS A 22 -5.44 -6.95 -1.59
C HIS A 22 -4.63 -5.70 -1.32
N ILE A 23 -3.91 -5.21 -2.31
CA ILE A 23 -2.82 -4.26 -2.12
C ILE A 23 -3.20 -2.94 -2.79
N GLN A 24 -3.27 -1.87 -2.00
CA GLN A 24 -3.32 -0.52 -2.54
C GLN A 24 -1.90 0.04 -2.67
N LEU A 25 -1.51 0.44 -3.88
CA LEU A 25 -0.23 1.03 -4.18
C LEU A 25 -0.31 2.56 -4.14
N LYS A 26 0.74 3.16 -3.61
CA LYS A 26 0.98 4.61 -3.63
C LYS A 26 2.44 4.86 -3.98
N THR A 27 2.72 6.04 -4.50
CA THR A 27 4.09 6.47 -4.79
C THR A 27 4.34 7.88 -4.27
N MET A 28 5.56 8.20 -3.84
CA MET A 28 6.03 9.57 -3.64
C MET A 28 7.53 9.71 -3.92
N ILE A 29 7.95 10.93 -4.22
CA ILE A 29 9.37 11.28 -4.30
C ILE A 29 9.96 11.38 -2.89
N LYS A 30 11.20 10.90 -2.67
CA LYS A 30 11.94 10.85 -1.39
C LYS A 30 11.91 12.17 -0.60
N ASP A 31 12.06 13.29 -1.32
CA ASP A 31 12.04 14.65 -0.75
C ASP A 31 10.71 15.37 -0.95
N GLY A 32 9.67 14.62 -1.35
CA GLY A 32 8.31 15.11 -1.49
C GLY A 32 7.68 15.48 -0.15
N LYS A 33 6.85 16.53 -0.16
CA LYS A 33 6.18 17.07 1.04
C LYS A 33 4.98 16.25 1.52
N ALA A 34 4.73 15.07 0.96
CA ALA A 34 3.56 14.26 1.27
C ALA A 34 3.67 13.66 2.68
N ALA A 35 3.10 14.34 3.68
CA ALA A 35 3.06 13.88 5.06
C ALA A 35 1.93 12.86 5.34
N ARG A 36 1.08 12.60 4.35
CA ARG A 36 -0.09 11.72 4.44
C ARG A 36 -0.52 11.25 3.06
N THR A 37 -1.21 10.12 3.02
CA THR A 37 -1.84 9.60 1.80
C THR A 37 -3.31 9.28 2.05
N THR A 38 -4.03 8.97 0.99
CA THR A 38 -5.45 8.60 1.05
C THR A 38 -5.60 7.11 0.77
N ILE A 39 -6.33 6.42 1.64
CA ILE A 39 -6.59 4.98 1.54
C ILE A 39 -8.09 4.72 1.38
N GLY A 40 -8.46 3.68 0.65
CA GLY A 40 -9.86 3.30 0.45
C GLY A 40 -10.44 2.59 1.67
N VAL A 41 -11.67 2.92 2.07
CA VAL A 41 -12.37 2.22 3.18
C VAL A 41 -12.64 0.77 2.81
N LYS A 42 -13.00 0.50 1.54
CA LYS A 42 -13.21 -0.87 1.04
C LYS A 42 -11.99 -1.80 1.15
N LEU A 43 -10.79 -1.23 1.27
CA LEU A 43 -9.58 -2.01 1.52
C LEU A 43 -9.62 -2.68 2.90
N ALA A 44 -10.21 -2.00 3.90
CA ALA A 44 -10.38 -2.55 5.25
C ALA A 44 -11.44 -3.66 5.31
N GLU A 45 -12.35 -3.71 4.33
CA GLU A 45 -13.33 -4.80 4.19
C GLU A 45 -12.71 -6.08 3.60
N LYS A 46 -11.44 -6.04 3.16
CA LYS A 46 -10.74 -7.20 2.62
C LYS A 46 -10.01 -7.94 3.73
N PRO A 47 -10.08 -9.29 3.75
CA PRO A 47 -9.53 -10.10 4.83
C PRO A 47 -8.02 -9.93 5.02
N SER A 48 -7.30 -9.48 3.99
CA SER A 48 -5.88 -9.13 4.13
C SER A 48 -5.51 -7.92 3.25
N GLY A 49 -6.24 -6.83 3.46
CA GLY A 49 -5.95 -5.53 2.85
C GLY A 49 -4.67 -4.91 3.38
N CYS A 50 -3.85 -4.33 2.50
CA CYS A 50 -2.66 -3.59 2.89
C CYS A 50 -2.35 -2.45 1.92
N VAL A 51 -1.49 -1.53 2.36
CA VAL A 51 -1.00 -0.39 1.58
C VAL A 51 0.51 -0.45 1.49
N ILE A 52 1.02 -0.30 0.27
CA ILE A 52 2.44 -0.14 -0.01
C ILE A 52 2.64 1.25 -0.59
N TRP A 53 3.39 2.09 0.11
CA TRP A 53 3.80 3.39 -0.39
C TRP A 53 5.26 3.35 -0.83
N ILE A 54 5.45 3.33 -2.13
CA ILE A 54 6.75 3.24 -2.78
C ILE A 54 7.41 4.62 -2.78
N ILE A 55 8.61 4.72 -2.25
CA ILE A 55 9.42 5.92 -2.26
C ILE A 55 10.44 5.78 -3.38
N VAL A 56 10.46 6.73 -4.29
CA VAL A 56 11.44 6.80 -5.39
C VAL A 56 12.22 8.11 -5.32
N ASP A 57 13.41 8.14 -5.89
CA ASP A 57 14.15 9.39 -6.06
C ASP A 57 13.66 10.21 -7.27
N ALA A 58 14.33 11.32 -7.58
CA ALA A 58 13.99 12.17 -8.72
C ALA A 58 14.20 11.49 -10.08
N GLY A 59 15.05 10.46 -10.15
CA GLY A 59 15.26 9.61 -11.33
C GLY A 59 14.30 8.42 -11.41
N LEU A 60 13.29 8.35 -10.53
CA LEU A 60 12.35 7.24 -10.40
C LEU A 60 13.02 5.92 -9.99
N VAL A 61 14.22 5.97 -9.43
CA VAL A 61 14.88 4.81 -8.86
C VAL A 61 14.22 4.50 -7.52
N LEU A 62 13.90 3.22 -7.31
CA LEU A 62 13.35 2.74 -6.04
C LEU A 62 14.29 3.10 -4.89
N ASN A 63 13.76 3.80 -3.89
CA ASN A 63 14.51 4.18 -2.70
C ASN A 63 14.10 3.38 -1.46
N SER A 64 12.80 3.24 -1.18
CA SER A 64 12.31 2.49 -0.01
C SER A 64 10.82 2.20 -0.11
N TYR A 65 10.30 1.42 0.83
CA TYR A 65 8.87 1.15 0.97
C TYR A 65 8.35 1.62 2.33
N LEU A 66 7.11 2.10 2.37
CA LEU A 66 6.33 2.25 3.58
C LEU A 66 5.19 1.23 3.57
N TRP A 67 5.11 0.44 4.63
CA TRP A 67 4.12 -0.61 4.82
C TRP A 67 3.04 -0.20 5.80
N PHE A 68 1.78 -0.46 5.45
CA PHE A 68 0.65 -0.42 6.38
C PHE A 68 -0.30 -1.58 6.11
N GLY A 69 -0.32 -2.57 7.01
CA GLY A 69 -1.13 -3.77 6.90
C GLY A 69 -0.93 -4.65 8.14
N GLY A 70 -1.86 -5.57 8.36
CA GLY A 70 -1.73 -6.61 9.38
C GLY A 70 -0.83 -7.76 8.90
N GLU A 71 -0.64 -8.72 9.79
CA GLU A 71 0.03 -10.00 9.48
C GLU A 71 -0.65 -10.74 8.31
N PRO A 72 0.02 -11.72 7.68
CA PRO A 72 -0.57 -12.51 6.61
C PRO A 72 -1.91 -13.16 7.03
N GLY A 73 -2.99 -12.81 6.32
CA GLY A 73 -4.34 -13.29 6.63
C GLY A 73 -5.12 -12.44 7.64
N GLU A 74 -4.46 -11.48 8.30
CA GLU A 74 -5.11 -10.51 9.19
C GLU A 74 -5.61 -9.29 8.41
N PRO A 75 -6.72 -8.66 8.87
CA PRO A 75 -7.29 -7.50 8.22
C PRO A 75 -6.37 -6.27 8.32
N LEU A 76 -6.73 -5.22 7.57
CA LEU A 76 -6.08 -3.93 7.68
C LEU A 76 -6.22 -3.39 9.12
N PRO A 77 -5.17 -2.77 9.71
CA PRO A 77 -5.31 -2.12 11.01
C PRO A 77 -6.43 -1.07 10.97
N ASP A 78 -7.13 -0.84 12.08
CA ASP A 78 -8.31 0.03 12.10
C ASP A 78 -8.00 1.47 11.60
N ILE A 79 -8.87 1.94 10.71
CA ILE A 79 -8.81 3.25 10.04
C ILE A 79 -10.08 4.07 10.28
N SER A 80 -11.03 3.57 11.08
CA SER A 80 -12.32 4.20 11.36
C SER A 80 -12.18 5.62 11.92
N ASN A 81 -11.21 5.79 12.84
CA ASN A 81 -10.90 7.05 13.52
C ASN A 81 -10.06 8.04 12.68
N LEU A 82 -9.67 7.67 11.45
CA LEU A 82 -8.94 8.57 10.59
C LEU A 82 -9.86 9.61 9.95
N LYS A 83 -9.30 10.78 9.65
CA LYS A 83 -10.03 11.87 9.00
C LYS A 83 -10.54 11.44 7.61
N VAL A 84 -11.80 11.72 7.30
CA VAL A 84 -12.36 11.57 5.95
C VAL A 84 -11.54 12.40 4.97
N ALA A 85 -11.10 11.77 3.88
CA ALA A 85 -10.33 12.46 2.85
C ALA A 85 -11.21 13.44 2.08
N LYS A 86 -10.60 14.44 1.43
CA LYS A 86 -11.31 15.37 0.55
C LYS A 86 -10.95 15.11 -0.91
N HIS A 87 -11.85 15.45 -1.81
CA HIS A 87 -11.54 15.47 -3.24
C HIS A 87 -10.43 16.49 -3.54
N SER A 88 -9.52 16.13 -4.46
CA SER A 88 -8.41 16.99 -4.85
C SER A 88 -8.86 18.19 -5.67
N LYS A 89 -9.90 17.99 -6.49
CA LYS A 89 -10.60 19.03 -7.26
C LYS A 89 -11.75 19.60 -6.41
N GLY A 90 -11.90 20.93 -6.43
CA GLY A 90 -13.09 21.59 -5.91
C GLY A 90 -14.27 21.36 -6.85
N ASP A 91 -15.48 21.54 -6.33
CA ASP A 91 -16.69 21.61 -7.15
C ASP A 91 -16.75 22.93 -7.94
N ALA A 92 -17.87 23.17 -8.62
CA ALA A 92 -18.10 24.39 -9.40
C ALA A 92 -17.97 25.69 -8.59
N THR A 93 -18.02 25.62 -7.26
CA THR A 93 -17.84 26.77 -6.34
C THR A 93 -16.42 26.86 -5.77
N GLY A 94 -15.53 25.93 -6.14
CA GLY A 94 -14.18 25.82 -5.60
C GLY A 94 -14.09 25.06 -4.27
N SER A 95 -15.21 24.57 -3.73
CA SER A 95 -15.25 23.86 -2.46
C SER A 95 -14.82 22.40 -2.61
N LYS A 96 -13.90 21.94 -1.74
CA LYS A 96 -13.44 20.54 -1.73
C LYS A 96 -14.33 19.70 -0.85
N ASN A 97 -15.16 18.88 -1.49
CA ASN A 97 -16.09 17.98 -0.83
C ASN A 97 -15.39 16.75 -0.23
N ASP A 98 -16.04 16.17 0.77
CA ASP A 98 -15.57 14.96 1.42
C ASP A 98 -15.67 13.76 0.49
N ARG A 99 -14.73 12.83 0.66
CA ARG A 99 -14.63 11.57 -0.07
C ARG A 99 -14.90 10.45 0.94
N PRO A 100 -16.18 10.17 1.26
CA PRO A 100 -16.58 9.37 2.43
C PRO A 100 -16.02 7.95 2.43
N ASN A 101 -15.77 7.38 1.24
CA ASN A 101 -15.16 6.06 1.07
C ASN A 101 -13.64 6.06 1.17
N HIS A 102 -13.04 7.15 1.64
CA HIS A 102 -11.61 7.29 1.79
C HIS A 102 -11.23 7.91 3.14
N ARG A 103 -10.08 7.50 3.64
CA ARG A 103 -9.49 7.99 4.89
C ARG A 103 -8.11 8.57 4.62
N THR A 104 -7.74 9.56 5.41
CA THR A 104 -6.42 10.18 5.35
C THR A 104 -5.49 9.49 6.34
N LEU A 105 -4.49 8.77 5.84
CA LEU A 105 -3.51 8.04 6.65
C LEU A 105 -2.21 8.85 6.77
N PRO A 106 -1.82 9.30 7.98
CA PRO A 106 -0.55 9.98 8.21
C PRO A 106 0.65 9.09 7.92
N ARG A 107 1.75 9.66 7.39
CA ARG A 107 2.99 8.93 7.09
C ARG A 107 3.56 8.20 8.31
N GLY A 108 3.44 8.79 9.49
CA GLY A 108 3.91 8.20 10.76
C GLY A 108 3.19 6.91 11.18
N ARG A 109 2.11 6.51 10.51
CA ARG A 109 1.42 5.23 10.75
C ARG A 109 2.02 4.07 9.98
N PHE A 110 2.91 4.33 9.02
CA PHE A 110 3.53 3.30 8.22
C PHE A 110 4.83 2.80 8.88
N LYS A 111 5.08 1.49 8.78
CA LYS A 111 6.39 0.90 9.03
C LYS A 111 7.29 1.19 7.83
N LYS A 112 8.40 1.90 8.05
CA LYS A 112 9.39 2.13 6.99
C LYS A 112 10.30 0.90 6.87
N LEU A 113 10.48 0.40 5.65
CA LEU A 113 11.46 -0.63 5.33
C LEU A 113 12.68 0.10 4.78
N ILE A 114 13.75 0.14 5.58
CA ILE A 114 15.02 0.79 5.25
C ILE A 114 16.08 -0.30 5.18
N ASP A 115 16.78 -0.33 4.06
CA ASP A 115 18.09 -0.96 3.91
C ASP A 115 18.76 -0.41 2.66
N ASP A 116 20.10 -0.44 2.62
CA ASP A 116 20.87 0.18 1.54
C ASP A 116 20.83 -0.65 0.24
N ASP A 117 20.42 -1.92 0.31
CA ASP A 117 20.12 -2.77 -0.86
C ASP A 117 18.59 -2.86 -1.12
N PRO A 118 18.11 -2.31 -2.26
CA PRO A 118 16.70 -2.41 -2.65
C PRO A 118 16.18 -3.84 -2.82
N LYS A 119 17.04 -4.83 -3.13
CA LYS A 119 16.65 -6.24 -3.24
C LYS A 119 16.36 -6.85 -1.87
N VAL A 120 17.18 -6.52 -0.87
CA VAL A 120 16.98 -6.96 0.52
C VAL A 120 15.65 -6.40 1.08
N ASN A 121 15.27 -5.18 0.70
CA ASN A 121 13.98 -4.61 1.08
C ASN A 121 12.77 -5.24 0.38
N LEU A 122 12.96 -5.78 -0.83
CA LEU A 122 11.88 -6.50 -1.50
C LEU A 122 11.57 -7.81 -0.76
N ASP A 123 12.59 -8.53 -0.29
CA ASP A 123 12.41 -9.74 0.52
C ASP A 123 11.65 -9.42 1.82
N GLY A 124 12.06 -8.37 2.55
CA GLY A 124 11.33 -7.94 3.76
C GLY A 124 9.88 -7.51 3.47
N LEU A 125 9.61 -6.92 2.30
CA LEU A 125 8.24 -6.60 1.87
C LEU A 125 7.45 -7.88 1.55
N LEU A 126 8.06 -8.85 0.88
CA LEU A 126 7.45 -10.13 0.56
C LEU A 126 7.16 -10.94 1.83
N GLU A 127 8.01 -10.86 2.84
CA GLU A 127 7.78 -11.47 4.15
C GLU A 127 6.60 -10.83 4.88
N LEU A 128 6.47 -9.50 4.84
CA LEU A 128 5.28 -8.83 5.36
C LEU A 128 4.02 -9.22 4.59
N LEU A 129 4.12 -9.39 3.27
CA LEU A 129 2.99 -9.78 2.44
C LEU A 129 2.55 -11.23 2.69
N PHE A 130 3.48 -12.18 2.88
CA PHE A 130 3.14 -13.60 2.80
C PHE A 130 3.71 -14.48 3.93
N GLY A 131 4.43 -13.89 4.87
CA GLY A 131 5.18 -14.60 5.91
C GLY A 131 6.57 -15.03 5.42
N PRO A 132 7.32 -15.78 6.25
CA PRO A 132 8.71 -16.14 5.98
C PRO A 132 8.94 -16.66 4.56
N LEU A 133 10.03 -16.23 3.93
CA LEU A 133 10.48 -16.80 2.67
C LEU A 133 11.29 -18.05 2.99
N GLU A 134 10.99 -19.17 2.33
CA GLU A 134 11.90 -20.31 2.38
C GLU A 134 13.22 -19.91 1.69
N ALA A 135 14.35 -20.18 2.34
CA ALA A 135 15.66 -19.96 1.73
C ALA A 135 15.71 -20.74 0.41
N GLY A 136 15.95 -20.03 -0.69
CA GLY A 136 15.61 -20.45 -2.05
C GLY A 136 15.93 -21.91 -2.36
N GLN A 137 14.92 -22.64 -2.85
CA GLN A 137 15.21 -23.71 -3.79
C GLN A 137 15.86 -23.04 -5.01
N VAL A 138 17.16 -23.26 -5.14
CA VAL A 138 17.90 -22.99 -6.37
C VAL A 138 17.11 -23.66 -7.48
N PHE A 139 16.49 -22.87 -8.36
CA PHE A 139 15.99 -23.39 -9.62
C PHE A 139 17.22 -23.83 -10.41
N SER A 140 17.56 -25.12 -10.30
CA SER A 140 18.49 -25.75 -11.22
C SER A 140 17.85 -25.69 -12.60
N ASN A 141 18.39 -24.81 -13.45
CA ASN A 141 18.06 -24.77 -14.87
C ASN A 141 18.30 -26.16 -15.47
N GLY A 142 17.24 -26.76 -15.99
CA GLY A 142 17.33 -27.85 -16.97
C GLY A 142 17.48 -27.29 -18.37
#